data_AF-A0A3N5KXK9-F1
#
_entry.id   AF-A0A3N5KXK9-F1
#
_cell.length_a   1.000
_cell.length_b   1.000
_cell.length_c   1.000
_cell.angle_alpha   90.00
_cell.angle_beta   90.00
_cell.angle_gamma   90.00
#
_symmetry.space_group_name_H-M   'P 1'
#
loop_
_entity.id
_entity.type
_entity.pdbx_description
1 polymer ?
#
loop_
_entity_poly.entity_id
_entity_poly.type
_entity_poly.pdbx_seq_one_letter_code
_entity_poly.pdbx_strand_id
1 'polypeptide(L)'
;MNRILKILLVTTVVVVALAGAGIWWFFRDDAPAAVNLETAVATVDDTAASESIASTDDTASTDDTASTDDTASTTTAASTASTTGVEGTWTVDTETGEFDYESATGTFAGFRIQEELASI
;
A
#
# COMPACT_ATOMS: atom_id res chain seq x y z
N MET A 1 -12.02 -33.23 55.46
CA MET A 1 -11.65 -33.02 54.03
C MET A 1 -10.32 -32.30 53.97
N ASN A 2 -9.28 -33.04 53.60
CA ASN A 2 -7.87 -32.68 53.85
C ASN A 2 -7.51 -31.45 53.03
N ARG A 3 -6.87 -30.44 53.65
CA ARG A 3 -6.58 -29.15 53.00
C ARG A 3 -5.85 -29.31 51.67
N ILE A 4 -5.01 -30.34 51.54
CA ILE A 4 -4.27 -30.70 50.34
C ILE A 4 -5.20 -31.11 49.18
N LEU A 5 -6.29 -31.84 49.46
CA LEU A 5 -7.27 -32.24 48.45
C LEU A 5 -8.04 -31.03 47.90
N LYS A 6 -8.32 -30.04 48.77
CA LYS A 6 -8.96 -28.77 48.35
C LYS A 6 -8.01 -27.94 47.49
N ILE A 7 -6.73 -27.87 47.87
CA ILE A 7 -5.72 -27.15 47.10
C ILE A 7 -5.57 -27.77 45.71
N LEU A 8 -5.44 -29.10 45.62
CA LEU A 8 -5.36 -29.81 44.33
C LEU A 8 -6.57 -29.56 43.44
N LEU A 9 -7.78 -29.60 44.01
CA LEU A 9 -8.99 -29.36 43.24
C LEU A 9 -9.04 -27.93 42.69
N VAL A 10 -8.65 -26.94 43.50
CA VAL A 10 -8.59 -25.53 43.06
C VAL A 10 -7.53 -25.34 41.98
N THR A 11 -6.32 -25.88 42.13
CA THR A 11 -5.30 -25.76 41.08
C THR A 11 -5.72 -26.43 39.79
N THR A 12 -6.34 -27.62 39.83
CA THR A 12 -6.85 -28.27 38.62
C THR A 12 -7.90 -27.41 37.91
N VAL A 13 -8.84 -26.82 38.65
CA VAL A 13 -9.86 -25.93 38.07
C VAL A 13 -9.22 -24.69 37.44
N VAL A 14 -8.22 -24.09 38.08
CA VAL A 14 -7.49 -22.94 37.54
C VAL A 14 -6.76 -23.30 36.24
N VAL A 15 -6.08 -24.44 36.20
CA VAL A 15 -5.38 -24.91 34.99
C VAL A 15 -6.35 -25.13 33.84
N VAL A 16 -7.51 -25.76 34.10
CA VAL A 16 -8.54 -25.98 33.08
C VAL A 16 -9.11 -24.65 32.56
N ALA A 17 -9.35 -23.68 33.44
CA ALA A 17 -9.84 -22.37 33.04
C ALA A 17 -8.83 -21.62 32.14
N LEU A 18 -7.55 -21.67 32.48
CA LEU A 18 -6.48 -21.06 31.67
C LEU A 18 -6.33 -21.75 30.31
N ALA A 19 -6.40 -23.08 30.27
CA ALA A 19 -6.37 -23.84 29.02
C ALA A 19 -7.58 -23.50 28.14
N GLY A 20 -8.79 -23.43 28.73
CA GLY A 20 -10.00 -23.04 28.02
C GLY A 20 -9.93 -21.62 27.46
N ALA A 21 -9.42 -20.67 28.24
CA ALA A 21 -9.22 -19.29 27.79
C ALA A 21 -8.18 -19.21 26.66
N GLY A 22 -7.08 -19.97 26.75
CA GLY A 22 -6.06 -20.04 25.70
C GLY A 22 -6.59 -20.62 24.40
N ILE A 23 -7.38 -21.70 24.47
CA ILE A 23 -8.03 -22.31 23.30
C ILE A 23 -9.04 -21.34 22.68
N TRP A 24 -9.89 -20.71 23.50
CA TRP A 24 -10.86 -19.74 23.01
C TRP A 24 -10.19 -18.54 22.34
N TRP A 25 -9.12 -18.01 22.93
CA TRP A 25 -8.34 -16.91 22.33
C TRP A 25 -7.66 -17.34 21.03
N PHE A 26 -7.09 -18.54 20.98
CA PHE A 26 -6.46 -19.06 19.76
C PHE A 26 -7.44 -19.22 18.60
N PHE A 27 -8.69 -19.61 18.87
CA PHE A 27 -9.74 -19.70 17.86
C PHE A 27 -10.51 -18.40 17.64
N ARG A 28 -10.26 -17.37 18.46
CA ARG A 28 -10.81 -16.04 18.26
C ARG A 28 -10.00 -15.38 17.15
N ASP A 29 -10.42 -15.62 15.91
CA ASP A 29 -9.87 -14.91 14.77
C ASP A 29 -10.24 -13.42 14.92
N ASP A 30 -9.23 -12.60 15.17
CA ASP A 30 -9.28 -11.14 15.20
C ASP A 30 -8.42 -10.57 14.06
N ALA A 31 -8.29 -11.35 12.97
CA ALA A 31 -7.64 -10.88 11.77
C ALA A 31 -8.45 -9.71 11.17
N PRO A 32 -7.76 -8.65 10.69
CA PRO A 32 -8.42 -7.59 9.94
C PRO A 32 -9.11 -8.16 8.69
N ALA A 33 -10.13 -7.45 8.21
CA ALA A 33 -10.83 -7.83 6.99
C ALA A 33 -9.84 -8.03 5.83
N ALA A 34 -10.08 -9.08 5.04
CA ALA A 34 -9.25 -9.38 3.87
C ALA A 34 -9.28 -8.22 2.87
N VAL A 35 -8.12 -7.94 2.27
CA VAL A 35 -8.00 -6.94 1.19
C VAL A 35 -8.57 -7.53 -0.11
N ASN A 36 -9.46 -6.79 -0.76
CA ASN A 36 -10.08 -7.20 -2.03
C ASN A 36 -9.44 -6.45 -3.19
N LEU A 37 -8.80 -7.18 -4.12
CA LEU A 37 -8.15 -6.61 -5.30
C LEU A 37 -9.14 -5.85 -6.18
N GLU A 38 -10.34 -6.37 -6.38
CA GLU A 38 -11.40 -5.72 -7.15
C GLU A 38 -11.74 -4.32 -6.62
N THR A 39 -11.84 -4.18 -5.29
CA THR A 39 -12.10 -2.89 -4.66
C THR A 39 -10.91 -1.94 -4.81
N ALA A 40 -9.68 -2.44 -4.71
CA ALA A 40 -8.49 -1.63 -4.90
C ALA A 40 -8.36 -1.14 -6.35
N VAL A 41 -8.63 -2.01 -7.34
CA VAL A 41 -8.63 -1.66 -8.77
C VAL A 41 -9.72 -0.63 -9.06
N ALA A 42 -10.95 -0.83 -8.57
CA ALA A 42 -12.04 0.11 -8.75
C ALA A 42 -11.70 1.53 -8.23
N THR A 43 -10.98 1.64 -7.10
CA THR A 43 -10.55 2.97 -6.60
C THR A 43 -9.50 3.66 -7.48
N VAL A 44 -8.65 2.90 -8.15
CA VAL A 44 -7.66 3.46 -9.10
C VAL A 44 -8.38 3.93 -10.37
N ASP A 45 -9.32 3.14 -10.89
CA ASP A 45 -10.08 3.48 -12.09
C ASP A 45 -11.00 4.69 -11.87
N ASP A 46 -11.65 4.82 -10.71
CA ASP A 46 -12.46 6.00 -10.34
C ASP A 46 -11.60 7.28 -10.22
N THR A 47 -10.35 7.13 -9.77
CA THR A 47 -9.40 8.25 -9.68
C THR A 47 -8.87 8.64 -11.07
N ALA A 48 -8.53 7.67 -11.92
CA ALA A 48 -8.09 7.91 -13.30
C ALA A 48 -9.19 8.51 -14.19
N ALA A 49 -10.45 8.12 -13.98
CA ALA A 49 -11.60 8.71 -14.67
C ALA A 49 -11.86 10.17 -14.25
N SER A 50 -11.50 10.54 -13.02
CA SER A 50 -11.64 11.93 -12.52
C SER A 50 -10.54 12.87 -13.04
N GLU A 51 -9.40 12.35 -13.51
CA GLU A 51 -8.31 13.12 -14.12
C GLU A 51 -8.41 13.22 -15.66
N SER A 52 -9.39 12.55 -16.28
CA SER A 52 -9.61 12.54 -17.74
C SER A 52 -10.42 13.74 -18.26
N ILE A 53 -10.15 14.95 -17.76
CA ILE A 53 -10.67 16.18 -18.36
C ILE A 53 -9.57 16.92 -19.11
N ALA A 54 -9.67 16.84 -20.44
CA ALA A 54 -9.03 17.64 -21.48
C ALA A 54 -7.61 17.23 -21.90
N SER A 55 -7.54 16.26 -22.83
CA SER A 55 -6.66 16.38 -23.99
C SER A 55 -7.47 16.03 -25.23
N THR A 56 -8.05 17.06 -25.83
CA THR A 56 -8.70 16.98 -27.13
C THR A 56 -7.63 16.71 -28.18
N ASP A 57 -7.74 15.55 -28.82
CA ASP A 57 -7.45 15.25 -30.22
C ASP A 57 -6.49 16.22 -30.95
N ASP A 58 -5.30 15.74 -31.27
CA ASP A 58 -4.67 16.15 -32.54
C ASP A 58 -4.02 14.93 -33.20
N THR A 59 -4.85 14.25 -33.98
CA THR A 59 -4.46 13.23 -34.94
C THR A 59 -3.66 13.87 -36.06
N ALA A 60 -2.34 13.67 -36.09
CA ALA A 60 -1.54 13.85 -37.30
C ALA A 60 -0.46 12.78 -37.40
N SER A 61 -0.78 11.70 -38.14
CA SER A 61 0.23 10.83 -38.74
C SER A 61 1.10 11.63 -39.71
N THR A 62 2.41 11.57 -39.54
CA THR A 62 3.35 11.72 -40.66
C THR A 62 4.54 10.81 -40.39
N ASP A 63 4.63 9.79 -41.24
CA ASP A 63 5.77 8.91 -41.45
C ASP A 63 6.90 9.75 -42.07
N ASP A 64 8.07 9.87 -41.43
CA ASP A 64 9.34 9.94 -42.15
C ASP A 64 10.60 9.82 -41.30
N THR A 65 11.65 9.45 -42.02
CA THR A 65 12.93 8.86 -41.63
C THR A 65 13.96 9.82 -41.01
N ALA A 66 14.67 9.32 -39.98
CA ALA A 66 16.05 9.59 -39.51
C ALA A 66 16.66 11.02 -39.43
N SER A 67 17.48 11.14 -38.38
CA SER A 67 18.67 12.00 -38.20
C SER A 67 18.54 13.36 -37.48
N THR A 68 19.19 13.35 -36.30
CA THR A 68 20.20 14.31 -35.82
C THR A 68 19.78 15.76 -35.56
N ASP A 69 19.77 16.07 -34.26
CA ASP A 69 20.20 17.33 -33.62
C ASP A 69 19.69 18.61 -34.29
N ASP A 70 18.56 19.13 -33.79
CA ASP A 70 18.32 20.56 -33.91
C ASP A 70 17.55 21.11 -32.71
N THR A 71 18.10 22.21 -32.19
CA THR A 71 17.68 22.90 -30.98
C THR A 71 16.31 23.55 -31.20
N ALA A 72 15.25 22.92 -30.69
CA ALA A 72 13.93 23.53 -30.63
C ALA A 72 13.80 24.42 -29.38
N SER A 73 14.16 25.70 -29.54
CA SER A 73 13.71 26.76 -28.63
C SER A 73 12.19 26.91 -28.75
N THR A 74 11.43 26.26 -27.86
CA THR A 74 10.01 26.54 -27.67
C THR A 74 9.84 27.85 -26.90
N THR A 75 9.67 28.95 -27.64
CA THR A 75 9.00 30.14 -27.11
C THR A 75 7.61 30.21 -27.71
N THR A 76 6.56 29.95 -26.92
CA THR A 76 5.20 30.45 -27.19
C THR A 76 4.37 30.54 -25.89
N ALA A 77 4.02 31.80 -25.61
CA ALA A 77 2.87 32.36 -24.89
C ALA A 77 2.57 31.95 -23.43
N ALA A 78 2.74 32.95 -22.56
CA ALA A 78 2.29 32.97 -21.18
C ALA A 78 0.78 32.73 -21.04
N SER A 79 0.40 31.64 -20.39
CA SER A 79 -0.85 31.59 -19.64
C SER A 79 -0.71 32.52 -18.44
N THR A 80 -1.43 33.64 -18.46
CA THR A 80 -1.53 34.55 -17.30
C THR A 80 -2.53 33.98 -16.30
N ALA A 81 -2.21 32.81 -15.75
CA ALA A 81 -2.81 32.36 -14.51
C ALA A 81 -1.83 32.74 -13.40
N SER A 82 -2.22 33.69 -12.55
CA SER A 82 -1.52 33.92 -11.28
C SER A 82 -1.82 32.77 -10.33
N THR A 83 -1.30 31.59 -10.63
CA THR A 83 -0.99 30.58 -9.62
C THR A 83 0.38 30.96 -9.12
N THR A 84 0.52 31.41 -7.87
CA THR A 84 1.85 31.44 -7.23
C THR A 84 2.32 29.99 -7.21
N GLY A 85 3.06 29.60 -8.26
CA GLY A 85 3.64 28.29 -8.38
C GLY A 85 4.72 28.15 -7.31
N VAL A 86 5.03 26.92 -6.92
CA VAL A 86 6.25 26.71 -6.15
C VAL A 86 7.42 26.85 -7.12
N GLU A 87 7.88 28.09 -7.26
CA GLU A 87 8.94 28.45 -8.20
C GLU A 87 10.25 27.79 -7.77
N GLY A 88 10.87 26.98 -8.64
CA GLY A 88 12.14 26.30 -8.35
C GLY A 88 12.39 25.10 -9.26
N THR A 89 13.62 24.57 -9.21
CA THR A 89 13.96 23.29 -9.85
C THR A 89 13.60 22.16 -8.90
N TRP A 90 12.67 21.30 -9.32
CA TRP A 90 12.36 20.07 -8.61
C TRP A 90 13.24 18.96 -9.16
N THR A 91 14.10 18.41 -8.32
CA THR A 91 14.88 17.21 -8.66
C THR A 91 14.22 16.02 -7.98
N VAL A 92 13.95 14.96 -8.75
CA VAL A 92 13.53 13.67 -8.19
C VAL A 92 14.76 13.00 -7.61
N ASP A 93 14.78 12.82 -6.29
CA ASP A 93 15.77 11.99 -5.63
C ASP A 93 15.38 10.52 -5.79
N THR A 94 16.20 9.75 -6.51
CA THR A 94 16.02 8.31 -6.68
C THR A 94 16.85 7.50 -5.67
N GLU A 95 17.66 8.16 -4.85
CA GLU A 95 18.43 7.51 -3.80
C GLU A 95 17.55 7.36 -2.55
N THR A 96 16.94 6.19 -2.39
CA THR A 96 16.31 5.86 -1.12
C THR A 96 17.42 5.53 -0.12
N GLY A 97 17.46 6.25 1.01
CA GLY A 97 18.47 6.05 2.05
C GLY A 97 18.57 4.59 2.50
N GLU A 98 19.76 4.19 2.98
CA GLU A 98 19.99 2.83 3.46
C GLU A 98 19.18 2.55 4.72
N PHE A 99 18.46 1.43 4.72
CA PHE A 99 17.67 0.98 5.85
C PHE A 99 18.43 -0.12 6.59
N ASP A 100 18.81 0.15 7.84
CA ASP A 100 19.44 -0.82 8.74
C ASP A 100 18.56 -1.09 9.97
N TYR A 101 18.71 -2.29 10.53
CA TYR A 101 17.90 -2.73 11.68
C TYR A 101 18.23 -1.99 12.98
N GLU A 102 19.42 -1.39 13.07
CA GLU A 102 19.87 -0.68 14.28
C GLU A 102 19.30 0.75 14.34
N SER A 103 19.08 1.38 13.19
CA SER A 103 18.45 2.70 13.04
C SER A 103 16.92 2.62 12.87
N ALA A 104 16.40 1.47 12.44
CA ALA A 104 14.97 1.28 12.24
C ALA A 104 14.21 1.03 13.55
N THR A 105 13.47 2.04 14.01
CA THR A 105 12.46 1.88 15.08
C THR A 105 11.06 1.70 14.48
N GLY A 106 10.87 0.62 13.73
CA GLY A 106 9.60 0.32 13.04
C GLY A 106 8.93 -0.96 13.52
N THR A 107 7.59 -0.98 13.54
CA THR A 107 6.80 -2.23 13.60
C THR A 107 6.26 -2.51 12.19
N PHE A 108 6.51 -3.71 11.67
CA PHE A 108 5.95 -4.11 10.37
C PHE A 108 4.57 -4.73 10.55
N ALA A 109 3.62 -4.31 9.72
CA ALA A 109 2.36 -4.99 9.49
C ALA A 109 2.31 -5.40 8.02
N GLY A 110 1.91 -6.63 7.75
CA GLY A 110 1.81 -7.17 6.39
C GLY A 110 0.58 -8.04 6.24
N PHE A 111 0.09 -8.16 5.01
CA PHE A 111 -1.10 -8.95 4.68
C PHE A 111 -0.69 -10.28 4.03
N ARG A 112 -1.49 -11.33 4.25
CA ARG A 112 -1.41 -12.59 3.50
C ARG A 112 -2.38 -12.51 2.34
N ILE A 113 -1.84 -12.54 1.12
CA ILE A 113 -2.66 -12.58 -0.10
C ILE A 113 -2.84 -14.06 -0.45
N GLN A 114 -4.09 -14.50 -0.62
CA GLN A 114 -4.42 -15.80 -1.19
C GLN A 114 -4.43 -15.66 -2.71
N GLU A 115 -3.24 -15.59 -3.30
CA GLU A 115 -3.12 -15.64 -4.75
C GLU A 115 -3.51 -17.04 -5.24
N GLU A 116 -4.38 -17.10 -6.24
CA GLU A 116 -4.58 -18.30 -7.04
C GLU A 116 -3.53 -18.26 -8.14
N LEU A 117 -2.53 -19.16 -8.06
CA LEU A 117 -1.60 -19.34 -9.17
C LEU A 117 -2.41 -19.84 -10.37
N ALA A 118 -2.44 -19.05 -11.45
CA ALA A 118 -2.97 -19.54 -12.71
C ALA A 118 -2.19 -20.80 -13.09
N SER A 119 -2.87 -21.96 -13.08
CA SER A 119 -2.27 -23.21 -13.57
C SER A 119 -1.87 -23.00 -15.03
N ILE A 120 -0.59 -23.23 -15.34
CA ILE A 120 -0.10 -23.30 -16.73
C ILE A 120 -0.34 -24.70 -17.30
#